data_AF-A0A2D9DR00-F1
#
_entry.id   AF-A0A2D9DR00-F1
#
_cell.length_a   1.000
_cell.length_b   1.000
_cell.length_c   1.000
_cell.angle_alpha   90.00
_cell.angle_beta   90.00
_cell.angle_gamma   90.00
#
_symmetry.space_group_name_H-M   'P 1'
#
loop_
_entity.id
_entity.type
_entity.pdbx_description
1 polymer ?
#
loop_
_entity_poly.entity_id
_entity_poly.type
_entity_poly.pdbx_seq_one_letter_code
_entity_poly.pdbx_strand_id
1 'polypeptide(L)'
;MKFEFRKSTLIKLGLILALVAVAPFLVHFTLEFIIVADLMGIEALIIFLFAYGKSILNSLRLRIEEFSRDIVHTVRLVSELYMFKPSIFFGHATVISIAMVLACSVLLACAAWVPVMLMSSVYMT
;
A
#
# COMPACT_ATOMS: atom_id res chain seq x y z
N MET A 1 -4.42 -16.22 41.05
CA MET A 1 -3.63 -15.06 41.50
C MET A 1 -4.35 -13.79 41.05
N LYS A 2 -4.89 -13.01 42.00
CA LYS A 2 -5.64 -11.79 41.72
C LYS A 2 -4.61 -10.66 41.52
N PHE A 3 -4.34 -10.30 40.26
CA PHE A 3 -3.40 -9.23 39.95
C PHE A 3 -4.05 -7.90 40.31
N GLU A 4 -3.81 -7.42 41.53
CA GLU A 4 -4.09 -6.05 41.96
C GLU A 4 -3.12 -5.11 41.22
N PHE A 5 -3.41 -4.83 39.95
CA PHE A 5 -2.64 -3.86 39.15
C PHE A 5 -2.88 -2.46 39.72
N ARG A 6 -1.98 -2.05 40.60
CA ARG A 6 -1.87 -0.69 41.11
C ARG A 6 -1.83 0.28 39.91
N LYS A 7 -2.66 1.33 39.91
CA LYS A 7 -2.80 2.30 38.78
C LYS A 7 -1.45 2.81 38.25
N SER A 8 -0.46 2.98 39.12
CA SER A 8 0.92 3.34 38.76
C SER A 8 1.61 2.34 37.82
N THR A 9 1.37 1.04 38.00
CA THR A 9 1.93 -0.02 37.16
C THR A 9 1.28 -0.04 35.77
N LEU A 10 -0.02 0.24 35.69
CA LEU A 10 -0.76 0.39 34.42
C LEU A 10 -0.27 1.60 33.61
N ILE A 11 -0.01 2.73 34.29
CA ILE A 11 0.55 3.92 33.64
C ILE A 11 1.96 3.64 33.11
N LYS A 12 2.82 2.99 33.91
CA LYS A 12 4.18 2.58 33.46
C LYS A 12 4.11 1.64 32.27
N LEU A 13 3.20 0.66 32.29
CA LEU A 13 3.05 -0.31 31.21
C LEU A 13 2.52 0.34 29.92
N GLY A 14 1.56 1.27 30.04
CA GLY A 14 1.09 2.08 28.91
C GLY A 14 2.19 2.97 28.31
N LEU A 15 3.05 3.54 29.16
CA LEU A 15 4.16 4.39 28.73
C LEU A 15 5.27 3.58 28.03
N ILE A 16 5.57 2.38 28.54
CA ILE A 16 6.48 1.42 27.88
C ILE A 16 5.90 0.96 26.54
N LEU A 17 4.60 0.66 26.48
CA LEU A 17 3.96 0.19 25.25
C LEU A 17 3.90 1.30 24.17
N ALA A 18 3.62 2.54 24.56
CA ALA A 18 3.71 3.70 23.68
C ALA A 18 5.14 3.92 23.19
N LEU A 19 6.13 3.73 24.08
CA LEU A 19 7.54 3.88 23.72
C LEU A 19 7.99 2.79 22.74
N VAL A 20 7.60 1.53 22.97
CA VAL A 20 7.87 0.41 22.06
C VAL A 20 7.18 0.59 20.71
N ALA A 21 6.01 1.23 20.65
CA ALA A 21 5.34 1.57 19.40
C ALA A 21 6.08 2.67 18.61
N VAL A 22 6.74 3.59 19.28
CA VAL A 22 7.52 4.69 18.66
C VAL A 22 8.95 4.25 18.31
N ALA A 23 9.52 3.32 19.08
CA ALA A 23 10.85 2.74 18.90
C ALA A 23 11.18 2.21 17.48
N PRO A 24 10.29 1.52 16.74
CA PRO A 24 10.56 1.05 15.38
C PRO A 24 10.60 2.18 14.35
N PHE A 25 10.03 3.35 14.66
CA PHE A 25 10.20 4.56 13.84
C PHE A 25 11.49 5.32 14.18
N LEU A 26 12.10 5.01 15.34
CA LEU A 26 13.39 5.52 15.83
C LEU A 26 14.53 4.56 15.45
N VAL A 27 14.60 4.14 14.18
CA VAL A 27 15.48 3.09 13.63
C VAL A 27 16.97 3.22 14.03
N HIS A 28 17.44 4.40 14.43
CA HIS A 28 18.83 4.62 14.87
C HIS A 28 19.06 4.53 16.39
N PHE A 29 18.00 4.52 17.21
CA PHE A 29 18.11 4.67 18.67
C PHE A 29 17.40 3.56 19.45
N THR A 30 16.83 2.55 18.79
CA THR A 30 16.04 1.50 19.44
C THR A 30 16.81 0.74 20.51
N LEU A 31 18.07 0.39 20.25
CA LEU A 31 18.94 -0.30 21.23
C LEU A 31 19.33 0.61 22.39
N GLU A 32 19.72 1.85 22.12
CA GLU A 32 20.09 2.83 23.14
C GLU A 32 18.90 3.16 24.05
N PHE A 33 17.69 3.29 23.50
CA PHE A 33 16.46 3.49 24.29
C PHE A 33 16.14 2.31 25.20
N ILE A 34 16.29 1.07 24.72
CA ILE A 34 16.03 -0.13 25.52
C ILE A 34 17.05 -0.24 26.65
N ILE A 35 18.34 -0.01 26.36
CA ILE A 35 19.42 -0.05 27.34
C ILE A 35 19.23 1.04 28.40
N VAL A 36 18.91 2.28 28.00
CA VAL A 36 18.65 3.39 28.94
C VAL A 36 17.39 3.14 29.78
N ALA A 37 16.34 2.55 29.19
CA ALA A 37 15.13 2.18 29.92
C ALA A 37 15.41 1.13 31.01
N ASP A 38 16.25 0.14 30.70
CA ASP A 38 16.56 -0.99 31.57
C ASP A 38 17.56 -0.62 32.69
N LEU A 39 18.59 0.18 32.37
CA LEU A 39 19.64 0.58 33.32
C LEU A 39 19.30 1.82 34.17
N MET A 40 18.70 2.85 33.58
CA MET A 40 18.47 4.13 34.26
C MET A 40 16.99 4.40 34.56
N GLY A 41 16.10 3.53 34.11
CA GLY A 41 14.67 3.67 34.33
C GLY A 41 14.01 4.74 33.45
N ILE A 42 12.72 4.96 33.72
CA ILE A 42 11.84 5.79 32.87
C ILE A 42 12.21 7.28 32.91
N GLU A 43 12.80 7.77 34.01
CA GLU A 43 13.12 9.19 34.19
C GLU A 43 14.26 9.64 33.26
N ALA A 44 15.32 8.83 33.14
CA ALA A 44 16.40 9.08 32.19
C ALA A 44 15.92 9.04 30.74
N LEU A 45 14.92 8.19 30.47
CA LEU A 45 14.35 8.04 29.15
C LEU A 45 13.54 9.27 28.71
N ILE A 46 12.83 9.91 29.65
CA ILE A 46 12.13 11.18 29.39
C ILE A 46 13.13 12.30 29.07
N ILE A 47 14.25 12.36 29.80
CA ILE A 47 15.31 13.36 29.55
C ILE A 47 15.95 13.12 28.17
N PHE A 48 16.20 11.86 27.82
CA PHE A 48 16.74 11.48 26.51
C PHE A 48 15.76 11.84 25.39
N LEU A 49 14.46 11.59 25.59
CA LEU A 49 13.41 11.98 24.64
C LEU A 49 13.35 13.51 24.45
N PHE A 50 13.55 14.30 25.50
CA PHE A 50 13.62 15.76 25.39
C PHE A 50 14.90 16.23 24.69
N ALA A 51 16.04 15.62 24.97
CA ALA A 51 17.32 15.96 24.34
C ALA A 51 17.31 15.69 22.83
N TYR A 52 16.77 14.54 22.42
CA TYR A 52 16.70 14.14 21.01
C TYR A 52 15.40 14.54 20.30
N GLY A 53 14.39 15.01 21.05
CA GLY A 53 13.06 15.33 20.53
C GLY A 53 13.10 16.38 19.41
N LYS A 54 13.96 17.40 19.53
CA LYS A 54 14.12 18.43 18.48
C LYS A 54 14.64 17.83 17.16
N SER A 55 15.57 16.89 17.24
CA SER A 55 16.12 16.19 16.06
C SER A 55 15.08 15.26 15.42
N ILE A 56 14.31 14.56 16.26
CA ILE A 56 13.22 13.68 15.83
C ILE A 56 12.14 14.49 15.11
N LEU A 57 11.69 15.60 15.69
CA LEU A 57 10.67 16.46 15.08
C LEU A 57 11.13 17.06 13.76
N ASN A 58 12.40 17.45 13.66
CA ASN A 58 12.94 17.98 12.41
C ASN A 58 13.00 16.91 11.31
N SER A 59 13.45 15.70 11.66
CA SER A 59 13.45 14.55 10.76
C SER A 59 12.03 14.18 10.32
N LEU A 60 11.06 14.21 11.23
CA LEU A 60 9.66 13.93 10.94
C LEU A 60 9.08 14.96 9.97
N ARG A 61 9.38 16.24 10.18
CA ARG A 61 8.95 17.33 9.30
C ARG A 61 9.50 17.16 7.89
N LEU A 62 10.80 16.87 7.76
CA LEU A 62 11.41 16.62 6.46
C LEU A 62 10.76 15.43 5.75
N ARG A 63 10.48 14.35 6.49
CA ARG A 63 9.80 13.15 5.95
C ARG A 63 8.39 13.46 5.47
N ILE A 64 7.65 14.33 6.18
CA ILE A 64 6.30 14.76 5.79
C ILE A 64 6.35 15.63 4.52
N GLU A 65 7.32 16.53 4.42
CA GLU A 65 7.52 17.37 3.23
C GLU A 65 7.93 16.53 2.00
N GLU A 66 8.76 15.49 2.18
CA GLU A 66 9.06 14.49 1.15
C GLU A 66 7.80 13.70 0.76
N PHE A 67 7.08 13.15 1.73
CA PHE A 67 5.87 12.38 1.48
C PHE A 67 4.81 13.17 0.72
N SER A 68 4.61 14.45 1.07
CA SER A 68 3.69 15.33 0.34
C SER A 68 4.14 15.56 -1.11
N ARG A 69 5.44 15.70 -1.36
CA ARG A 69 5.97 15.82 -2.73
C ARG A 69 5.77 14.53 -3.51
N ASP A 70 6.05 13.39 -2.90
CA ASP A 70 5.89 12.08 -3.52
C ASP A 70 4.43 11.79 -3.88
N ILE A 71 3.47 12.18 -3.02
CA ILE A 71 2.03 12.10 -3.35
C ILE A 71 1.72 12.93 -4.59
N VAL A 72 2.19 14.18 -4.66
CA VAL A 72 1.92 15.06 -5.81
C VAL A 72 2.52 14.47 -7.09
N HIS A 73 3.74 13.94 -7.03
CA HIS A 73 4.38 13.27 -8.16
C HIS A 73 3.60 12.02 -8.60
N THR A 74 3.14 11.22 -7.64
CA THR A 74 2.33 10.02 -7.91
C THR A 74 1.00 10.38 -8.57
N VAL A 75 0.30 11.39 -8.05
CA VAL A 75 -0.96 11.88 -8.63
C VAL A 75 -0.75 12.39 -10.06
N ARG A 76 0.36 13.10 -10.30
CA ARG A 76 0.70 13.57 -11.65
C ARG A 76 0.96 12.41 -12.61
N LEU A 77 1.71 11.40 -12.21
CA LEU A 77 1.94 10.19 -13.01
C LEU A 77 0.64 9.43 -13.29
N VAL A 78 -0.24 9.31 -12.30
CA VAL A 78 -1.57 8.70 -12.47
C VAL A 78 -2.42 9.53 -13.45
N SER A 79 -2.35 10.86 -13.40
CA SER A 79 -3.09 11.73 -14.34
C SER A 79 -2.58 11.64 -15.78
N GLU A 80 -1.31 11.25 -15.98
CA GLU A 80 -0.73 11.03 -17.30
C GLU A 80 -1.04 9.63 -17.87
N LEU A 81 -1.58 8.73 -17.05
CA LEU A 81 -1.95 7.38 -17.43
C LEU A 81 -3.04 7.42 -18.52
N TYR A 82 -2.87 6.54 -19.51
CA TYR A 82 -3.68 6.49 -20.74
C TYR A 82 -5.19 6.45 -20.50
N MET A 83 -5.61 5.86 -19.38
CA MET A 83 -7.01 5.71 -18.99
C MET A 83 -7.70 7.05 -18.65
N PHE A 84 -6.92 8.09 -18.32
CA PHE A 84 -7.41 9.45 -18.00
C PHE A 84 -7.22 10.44 -19.15
N LYS A 85 -6.65 10.02 -20.29
CA LYS A 85 -6.59 10.81 -21.53
C LYS A 85 -7.72 10.36 -22.47
N PRO A 86 -8.88 11.02 -22.45
CA PRO A 86 -10.06 10.57 -23.18
C PRO A 86 -9.81 10.45 -24.69
N SER A 87 -8.98 11.33 -25.25
CA SER A 87 -8.67 11.34 -26.68
C SER A 87 -8.06 10.04 -27.19
N ILE A 88 -7.27 9.33 -26.36
CA ILE A 88 -6.60 8.10 -26.76
C ILE A 88 -7.39 6.86 -26.36
N PHE A 89 -8.13 6.95 -25.25
CA PHE A 89 -9.04 5.88 -24.81
C PHE A 89 -10.13 5.58 -25.85
N PHE A 90 -10.77 6.61 -26.42
CA PHE A 90 -11.79 6.41 -27.47
C PHE A 90 -11.22 5.72 -28.73
N GLY A 91 -9.99 6.06 -29.13
CA GLY A 91 -9.33 5.42 -30.26
C GLY A 91 -9.09 3.93 -30.02
N HIS A 92 -8.54 3.56 -28.86
CA HIS A 92 -8.33 2.14 -28.54
C HIS A 92 -9.64 1.38 -28.32
N ALA A 93 -10.62 1.97 -27.65
CA ALA A 93 -11.91 1.33 -27.39
C ALA A 93 -12.67 1.02 -28.69
N THR A 94 -12.64 1.92 -29.66
CA THR A 94 -13.28 1.70 -30.98
C THR A 94 -12.60 0.60 -31.77
N VAL A 95 -11.26 0.60 -31.85
CA VAL A 95 -10.51 -0.45 -32.55
C VAL A 95 -10.71 -1.82 -31.91
N ILE A 96 -10.66 -1.89 -30.57
CA ILE A 96 -10.90 -3.14 -29.83
C ILE A 96 -12.35 -3.61 -30.03
N SER A 97 -13.32 -2.69 -29.99
CA SER A 97 -14.73 -3.03 -30.23
C SER A 97 -14.96 -3.60 -31.63
N ILE A 98 -14.39 -2.98 -32.67
CA ILE A 98 -14.49 -3.48 -34.06
C ILE A 98 -13.85 -4.86 -34.17
N ALA A 99 -12.65 -5.05 -33.60
CA ALA A 99 -11.97 -6.35 -33.60
C ALA A 99 -12.80 -7.43 -32.89
N MET A 100 -13.45 -7.08 -31.77
CA MET A 100 -14.28 -8.01 -31.00
C MET A 100 -15.55 -8.41 -31.74
N VAL A 101 -16.22 -7.46 -32.42
CA VAL A 101 -17.38 -7.73 -33.28
C VAL A 101 -17.01 -8.64 -34.45
N LEU A 102 -15.86 -8.39 -35.10
CA LEU A 102 -15.36 -9.25 -36.18
C LEU A 102 -15.05 -10.66 -35.69
N ALA A 103 -14.30 -10.79 -34.58
CA ALA A 103 -13.98 -12.08 -33.99
C ALA A 103 -15.25 -12.87 -33.61
N CYS A 104 -16.24 -12.20 -33.01
CA CYS A 104 -17.50 -12.81 -32.63
C CYS A 104 -18.31 -13.26 -33.86
N SER A 105 -18.30 -12.45 -34.93
CA SER A 105 -18.98 -12.80 -36.20
C SER A 105 -18.35 -14.02 -36.87
N VAL A 106 -17.02 -14.13 -36.87
CA VAL A 106 -16.29 -15.30 -37.40
C VAL A 106 -16.59 -16.54 -36.56
N LEU A 107 -16.54 -16.43 -35.23
CA LEU A 107 -16.88 -17.54 -34.35
C LEU A 107 -18.32 -18.02 -34.53
N LEU A 108 -19.27 -17.09 -34.70
CA LEU A 108 -20.68 -17.42 -34.95
C LEU A 108 -20.85 -18.14 -36.31
N ALA A 109 -20.16 -17.66 -37.34
CA ALA A 109 -20.16 -18.31 -38.66
C ALA A 109 -19.58 -19.73 -38.59
N CYS A 110 -18.47 -19.92 -37.88
CA CYS A 110 -17.90 -21.24 -37.63
C CYS A 110 -18.86 -22.12 -36.82
N ALA A 111 -19.47 -21.60 -35.75
CA ALA A 111 -20.41 -22.36 -34.92
C ALA A 111 -21.66 -22.80 -35.69
N ALA A 112 -22.12 -22.02 -36.66
CA ALA A 112 -23.27 -22.36 -37.50
C ALA A 112 -22.91 -23.39 -38.60
N TRP A 113 -21.77 -23.21 -39.28
CA TRP A 113 -21.42 -24.02 -40.45
C TRP A 113 -20.65 -25.30 -40.13
N VAL A 114 -19.81 -25.31 -39.10
CA VAL A 114 -18.99 -26.48 -38.74
C VAL A 114 -19.85 -27.70 -38.40
N PRO A 115 -20.94 -27.60 -37.60
CA PRO A 115 -21.81 -28.75 -37.34
C PRO A 115 -22.48 -29.30 -38.59
N VAL A 116 -22.91 -28.42 -39.51
CA VAL A 116 -23.55 -28.81 -40.77
C VAL A 116 -22.56 -29.54 -41.68
N MET A 117 -21.33 -29.04 -41.80
CA MET A 117 -20.27 -29.73 -42.54
C MET A 117 -19.95 -31.10 -41.94
N LEU A 118 -19.82 -31.19 -40.61
CA LEU A 118 -19.55 -32.47 -39.95
C LEU A 118 -20.66 -33.48 -40.18
N MET A 119 -21.93 -33.09 -40.04
CA MET A 119 -23.06 -33.97 -40.35
C MET A 119 -23.05 -34.41 -41.81
N SER A 120 -22.84 -33.47 -42.76
CA SER A 120 -22.78 -33.81 -44.18
C SER A 120 -21.64 -34.79 -44.53
N SER A 121 -20.50 -34.70 -43.85
CA SER A 121 -19.36 -35.61 -44.07
C SER A 121 -19.63 -37.03 -43.59
N VAL A 122 -20.42 -37.21 -42.52
CA VAL A 122 -20.80 -38.52 -41.98
C VAL A 122 -21.81 -39.22 -42.89
N TYR A 123 -22.70 -38.49 -43.57
CA TYR A 123 -23.64 -39.09 -44.53
C TYR A 123 -22.99 -39.51 -45.86
N MET A 124 -21.78 -39.04 -46.16
CA MET A 124 -21.04 -39.37 -47.39
C MET A 124 -20.06 -40.55 -47.23
N THR A 125 -19.82 -41.02 -46.01
CA THR A 125 -19.03 -42.22 -45.68
C THR A 125 -19.93 -43.39 -45.32
#